data_AF-A0A151JRG0-F1
#
_entry.id   AF-A0A151JRG0-F1
#
_cell.length_a   1.000
_cell.length_b   1.000
_cell.length_c   1.000
_cell.angle_alpha   90.00
_cell.angle_beta   90.00
_cell.angle_gamma   90.00
#
_symmetry.space_group_name_H-M   'P 1'
#
loop_
_entity.id
_entity.type
_entity.pdbx_description
1 polymer ?
#
loop_
_entity_poly.entity_id
_entity_poly.type
_entity_poly.pdbx_seq_one_letter_code
_entity_poly.pdbx_strand_id
1 'polypeptide(L)'
;ATTACVTFFYNQVNNIYVKKINCNIPFHSSYVAFVESQLLLSLNKIIPCPKKRSSKWISTSIPRTKWFTSTSKLSSADYHTRSSLPLNVTNLVLTRRTEKNINIILQGLGNLYNCGLQPQVANLYPSVEFPVSRGTPMISPSIR
;
A
#
# COMPACT_ATOMS: atom_id res chain seq x y z
N ALA A 1 -15.31 17.68 26.71
CA ALA A 1 -15.26 18.52 25.50
C ALA A 1 -14.08 19.46 25.68
N THR A 2 -13.02 19.49 24.88
CA THR A 2 -12.72 19.00 23.54
C THR A 2 -11.28 18.51 23.58
N THR A 3 -11.06 17.24 23.26
CA THR A 3 -9.72 16.70 23.00
C THR A 3 -9.26 17.31 21.70
N ALA A 4 -8.64 18.49 21.79
CA ALA A 4 -7.97 19.11 20.67
C ALA A 4 -6.93 18.11 20.18
N CYS A 5 -7.20 17.54 18.99
CA CYS A 5 -6.22 16.90 18.14
C CYS A 5 -4.91 17.61 18.32
N VAL A 6 -3.88 16.90 18.77
CA VAL A 6 -2.62 17.49 19.18
C VAL A 6 -2.10 18.42 18.10
N THR A 7 -2.33 19.72 18.31
CA THR A 7 -1.75 20.80 17.53
C THR A 7 -0.31 20.87 18.04
N PHE A 8 0.54 19.97 17.54
CA PHE A 8 1.98 20.07 17.75
C PHE A 8 2.46 21.33 17.03
N PHE A 9 2.43 22.45 17.74
CA PHE A 9 3.19 23.63 17.40
C PHE A 9 4.67 23.30 17.42
N TYR A 10 5.34 23.78 16.39
CA TYR A 10 6.75 23.57 16.07
C TYR A 10 7.62 24.15 17.18
N ASN A 11 8.26 23.29 17.97
CA ASN A 11 9.44 23.68 18.74
C ASN A 11 10.46 22.54 18.60
N GLN A 12 11.61 22.87 18.02
CA GLN A 12 12.81 22.02 18.00
C GLN A 12 13.34 21.85 19.43
N VAL A 13 12.68 21.01 20.21
CA VAL A 13 13.21 20.57 21.50
C VAL A 13 13.73 19.15 21.28
N ASN A 14 15.04 18.96 21.41
CA ASN A 14 15.75 17.66 21.44
C ASN A 14 16.11 16.96 20.11
N ASN A 15 16.22 17.66 18.97
CA ASN A 15 16.72 17.06 17.72
C ASN A 15 15.88 15.88 17.18
N ILE A 16 14.57 15.89 17.46
CA ILE A 16 13.63 14.84 17.05
C ILE A 16 12.89 15.29 15.78
N TYR A 17 12.91 14.47 14.72
CA TYR A 17 12.17 14.73 13.49
C TYR A 17 10.67 14.46 13.67
N VAL A 18 9.84 15.50 13.51
CA VAL A 18 8.38 15.42 13.62
C VAL A 18 7.73 15.93 12.34
N LYS A 19 6.94 15.08 11.67
CA LYS A 19 6.13 15.46 10.50
C LYS A 19 4.65 15.29 10.80
N LYS A 20 3.88 16.38 10.73
CA LYS A 20 2.42 16.32 10.89
C LYS A 20 1.78 15.57 9.72
N ILE A 21 0.92 14.63 10.05
CA ILE A 21 0.06 13.93 9.09
C ILE A 21 -1.28 14.68 9.03
N ASN A 22 -1.79 14.92 7.82
CA ASN A 22 -3.10 15.53 7.65
C ASN A 22 -4.20 14.49 7.90
N CYS A 23 -4.57 14.30 9.16
CA CYS A 23 -5.67 13.45 9.59
C CYS A 23 -6.57 14.20 10.58
N ASN A 24 -7.88 14.19 10.33
CA ASN A 24 -8.87 14.77 11.25
C ASN A 24 -9.21 13.81 12.40
N ILE A 25 -8.86 12.53 12.24
CA ILE A 25 -9.16 11.45 13.19
C ILE A 25 -7.87 10.67 13.45
N PRO A 26 -7.50 10.41 14.72
CA PRO A 26 -6.35 9.59 15.07
C PRO A 26 -6.68 8.10 14.85
N PHE A 27 -6.49 7.64 13.63
CA PHE A 27 -6.58 6.21 13.33
C PHE A 27 -5.53 5.43 14.14
N HIS A 28 -5.86 4.19 14.50
CA HIS A 28 -4.99 3.29 15.28
C HIS A 28 -4.84 3.68 16.76
N SER A 29 -5.67 4.62 17.22
CA SER A 29 -5.84 4.96 18.63
C SER A 29 -7.12 4.31 19.19
N SER A 30 -7.17 4.13 20.51
CA SER A 30 -8.38 3.75 21.25
C SER A 30 -9.55 4.71 21.01
N TYR A 31 -9.30 5.92 20.52
CA TYR A 31 -10.32 6.88 20.09
C TYR A 31 -11.34 6.28 19.10
N VAL A 32 -10.91 5.40 18.20
CA VAL A 32 -11.78 4.80 17.18
C VAL A 32 -12.48 3.52 17.66
N ALA A 33 -12.12 3.00 18.85
CA ALA A 33 -12.67 1.74 19.38
C ALA A 33 -14.20 1.78 19.55
N PHE A 34 -14.77 2.95 19.86
CA PHE A 34 -16.23 3.11 19.98
C PHE A 34 -16.98 2.80 18.67
N VAL A 35 -16.35 3.02 17.52
CA VAL A 35 -16.95 2.78 16.19
C VAL A 35 -16.73 1.35 15.71
N GLU A 36 -15.86 0.57 16.38
CA GLU A 36 -15.45 -0.77 15.95
C GLU A 36 -16.64 -1.73 15.82
N SER A 37 -17.59 -1.68 16.76
CA SER A 37 -18.78 -2.54 16.76
C SER A 37 -19.68 -2.26 15.56
N GLN A 38 -19.96 -0.99 15.27
CA GLN A 38 -20.77 -0.57 14.12
C GLN A 38 -20.09 -0.88 12.79
N LEU A 39 -18.76 -0.70 12.74
CA LEU A 39 -17.96 -1.05 11.58
C LEU A 39 -17.99 -2.56 11.32
N LEU A 40 -17.83 -3.39 12.36
CA LEU A 40 -17.88 -4.84 12.27
C LEU A 40 -19.23 -5.33 11.76
N LEU A 41 -20.34 -4.79 12.31
CA LEU A 41 -21.69 -5.11 11.85
C LEU A 41 -21.90 -4.77 10.37
N SER A 42 -21.40 -3.62 9.94
CA SER A 42 -21.51 -3.18 8.54
C SER A 42 -20.66 -4.05 7.61
N LEU A 43 -19.43 -4.39 8.02
CA LEU A 43 -18.54 -5.24 7.24
C LEU A 43 -19.05 -6.68 7.14
N ASN A 44 -19.69 -7.22 8.17
CA ASN A 44 -20.31 -8.55 8.11
C ASN A 44 -21.45 -8.61 7.08
N LYS A 45 -22.17 -7.50 6.85
CA LYS A 45 -23.16 -7.43 5.76
C LYS A 45 -22.52 -7.42 4.38
N ILE A 46 -21.37 -6.77 4.24
CA ILE A 46 -20.63 -6.66 2.96
C ILE A 46 -19.86 -7.95 2.63
N ILE A 47 -19.31 -8.61 3.66
CA ILE A 47 -18.47 -9.81 3.55
C ILE A 47 -19.15 -10.96 4.30
N PRO A 48 -20.29 -11.48 3.80
CA PRO A 48 -21.03 -12.54 4.47
C PRO A 48 -20.27 -13.88 4.46
N CYS A 49 -19.51 -14.16 3.40
CA CYS A 49 -18.77 -15.41 3.23
C CYS A 49 -17.26 -15.11 3.03
N PRO A 50 -16.46 -15.05 4.10
CA PRO A 50 -15.07 -14.62 4.02
C PRO A 50 -14.19 -15.66 3.32
N LYS A 51 -13.35 -15.18 2.39
CA LYS A 51 -12.44 -16.03 1.60
C LYS A 51 -11.12 -16.28 2.34
N LYS A 52 -10.51 -17.44 2.10
CA LYS A 52 -9.17 -17.76 2.61
C LYS A 52 -8.12 -16.90 1.93
N ARG A 53 -7.27 -16.26 2.74
CA ARG A 53 -6.10 -15.50 2.30
C ARG A 53 -5.05 -16.47 1.76
N SER A 54 -4.34 -16.03 0.72
CA SER A 54 -3.22 -16.78 0.17
C SER A 54 -1.99 -16.70 1.08
N SER A 55 -1.04 -17.62 0.92
CA SER A 55 0.26 -17.56 1.61
C SER A 55 1.11 -16.35 1.20
N LYS A 56 0.86 -15.78 0.02
CA LYS A 56 1.49 -14.54 -0.47
C LYS A 56 0.98 -13.29 0.27
N TRP A 57 -0.21 -13.36 0.85
CA TRP A 57 -0.77 -12.25 1.63
C TRP A 57 -0.19 -12.27 3.04
N ILE A 58 0.87 -11.51 3.24
CA ILE A 58 1.49 -11.29 4.55
C ILE A 58 0.63 -10.28 5.33
N SER A 59 0.12 -10.68 6.51
CA SER A 59 -0.67 -9.77 7.35
C SER A 59 0.24 -8.83 8.12
N THR A 60 -0.05 -7.54 8.06
CA THR A 60 0.68 -6.48 8.77
C THR A 60 0.10 -6.17 10.15
N SER A 61 -1.12 -6.61 10.42
CA SER A 61 -1.87 -6.29 11.63
C SER A 61 -1.93 -7.40 12.67
N ILE A 62 -1.67 -8.64 12.24
CA ILE A 62 -1.62 -9.81 13.11
C ILE A 62 -0.14 -10.16 13.34
N PRO A 63 0.33 -10.35 14.58
CA PRO A 63 1.69 -10.77 14.83
C PRO A 63 1.96 -12.14 14.19
N ARG A 64 3.19 -12.35 13.71
CA ARG A 64 3.59 -13.55 12.96
C ARG A 64 3.24 -14.85 13.68
N THR A 65 3.32 -14.88 15.00
CA THR A 65 2.95 -16.02 15.85
C THR A 65 1.50 -16.46 15.68
N LYS A 66 0.61 -15.53 15.34
CA LYS A 66 -0.83 -15.76 15.18
C LYS A 66 -1.28 -15.94 13.73
N TRP A 67 -0.39 -15.93 12.74
CA TRP A 67 -0.76 -16.04 11.31
C TRP A 67 -1.42 -17.37 10.93
N PHE A 68 -1.15 -18.43 11.69
CA PHE A 68 -1.64 -19.78 11.39
C PHE A 68 -3.02 -20.09 12.00
N THR A 69 -3.58 -19.16 12.79
CA THR A 69 -4.92 -19.31 13.37
C THR A 69 -6.01 -19.36 12.30
N SER A 70 -7.13 -20.02 12.59
CA SER A 70 -8.26 -20.12 11.65
C SER A 70 -8.80 -18.74 11.29
N THR A 71 -8.93 -17.85 12.27
CA THR A 71 -9.40 -16.47 12.09
C THR A 71 -8.45 -15.64 11.24
N SER A 72 -7.13 -15.75 11.45
CA SER A 72 -6.16 -15.00 10.67
C SER A 72 -6.07 -15.48 9.22
N LYS A 73 -6.45 -16.72 8.91
CA LYS A 73 -6.40 -17.26 7.54
C LYS A 73 -7.50 -16.71 6.64
N LEU A 74 -8.52 -16.04 7.17
CA LEU A 74 -9.63 -15.50 6.40
C LEU A 74 -9.51 -13.98 6.22
N SER A 75 -9.98 -13.48 5.08
CA SER A 75 -10.23 -12.05 4.87
C SER A 75 -11.62 -11.71 5.39
N SER A 76 -11.80 -11.82 6.71
CA SER A 76 -13.09 -11.60 7.38
C SER A 76 -13.28 -10.15 7.83
N ALA A 77 -14.51 -9.80 8.19
CA ALA A 77 -14.82 -8.49 8.79
C ALA A 77 -13.94 -8.21 10.02
N ASP A 78 -13.79 -9.19 10.92
CA ASP A 78 -12.90 -9.12 12.09
C ASP A 78 -11.42 -8.89 11.76
N TYR A 79 -10.96 -9.36 10.60
CA TYR A 79 -9.60 -9.12 10.15
C TYR A 79 -9.42 -7.65 9.74
N HIS A 80 -10.37 -7.12 8.97
CA HIS A 80 -10.32 -5.75 8.45
C HIS A 80 -10.49 -4.69 9.55
N THR A 81 -11.30 -4.92 10.58
CA THR A 81 -11.42 -4.00 11.72
C THR A 81 -10.12 -3.88 12.51
N ARG A 82 -9.41 -5.00 12.71
CA ARG A 82 -8.11 -5.03 13.40
C ARG A 82 -6.94 -4.52 12.56
N SER A 83 -7.11 -4.38 11.24
CA SER A 83 -5.99 -4.20 10.31
C SER A 83 -5.27 -2.85 10.36
N SER A 84 -5.66 -1.98 11.28
CA SER A 84 -5.36 -0.57 11.18
C SER A 84 -3.86 -0.28 11.51
N LEU A 85 -3.11 -1.09 12.24
CA LEU A 85 -1.74 -0.72 12.68
C LEU A 85 -0.63 -0.85 11.60
N PRO A 86 0.45 -0.04 11.68
CA PRO A 86 1.49 0.06 10.64
C PRO A 86 2.61 -0.98 10.81
N LEU A 87 3.42 -1.21 9.76
CA LEU A 87 4.87 -1.51 9.87
C LEU A 87 5.59 -1.51 8.50
N ASN A 88 6.92 -1.56 8.58
CA ASN A 88 7.92 -1.35 7.53
C ASN A 88 7.62 -2.02 6.19
N VAL A 89 7.36 -1.17 5.19
CA VAL A 89 7.23 -1.54 3.78
C VAL A 89 8.15 -0.61 2.99
N THR A 90 8.81 -1.16 1.98
CA THR A 90 9.51 -0.35 0.99
C THR A 90 8.47 0.50 0.25
N ASN A 91 8.46 1.79 0.52
CA ASN A 91 7.51 2.71 -0.09
C ASN A 91 7.92 2.99 -1.53
N LEU A 92 7.17 2.43 -2.48
CA LEU A 92 7.22 2.83 -3.87
C LEU A 92 6.10 3.83 -4.12
N VAL A 93 6.48 5.06 -4.50
CA VAL A 93 5.51 6.10 -4.84
C VAL A 93 4.97 5.80 -6.23
N LEU A 94 3.70 5.40 -6.30
CA LEU A 94 3.03 5.14 -7.57
C LEU A 94 2.29 6.38 -8.10
N THR A 95 1.79 7.24 -7.22
CA THR A 95 1.05 8.46 -7.60
C THR A 95 1.35 9.60 -6.63
N ARG A 96 1.27 10.84 -7.11
CA ARG A 96 1.32 12.06 -6.28
C ARG A 96 0.01 12.82 -6.48
N ARG A 97 -0.60 13.26 -5.37
CA ARG A 97 -1.98 13.80 -5.33
C ARG A 97 -2.22 15.00 -6.26
N THR A 98 -1.16 15.73 -6.61
CA THR A 98 -1.22 16.99 -7.37
C THR A 98 -0.93 16.82 -8.86
N GLU A 99 -0.46 15.66 -9.32
CA GLU A 99 -0.02 15.49 -10.70
C GLU A 99 -0.42 14.12 -11.26
N LYS A 100 -1.12 14.10 -12.40
CA LYS A 100 -1.28 12.90 -13.23
C LYS A 100 -0.01 12.71 -14.06
N ASN A 101 1.09 12.37 -13.40
CA ASN A 101 2.37 12.25 -14.07
C ASN A 101 2.67 10.77 -14.33
N ILE A 102 2.44 10.31 -15.56
CA ILE A 102 2.79 8.95 -16.02
C ILE A 102 4.28 8.66 -15.73
N ASN A 103 5.11 9.71 -15.75
CA ASN A 103 6.52 9.64 -15.41
C ASN A 103 6.78 9.10 -13.99
N ILE A 104 5.93 9.40 -13.00
CA ILE A 104 6.11 8.89 -11.63
C ILE A 104 5.92 7.38 -11.58
N ILE A 105 4.92 6.87 -12.33
CA ILE A 105 4.65 5.43 -12.41
C ILE A 105 5.81 4.72 -13.13
N LEU A 106 6.25 5.28 -14.26
CA LEU A 106 7.38 4.72 -15.02
C LEU A 106 8.68 4.75 -14.22
N GLN A 107 8.91 5.80 -13.43
CA GLN A 107 10.05 5.88 -12.51
C GLN A 107 9.95 4.84 -11.39
N GLY A 108 8.74 4.59 -10.86
CA GLY A 108 8.47 3.50 -9.92
C GLY A 108 8.79 2.12 -10.52
N LEU A 109 8.44 1.88 -11.79
CA LEU A 109 8.78 0.66 -12.52
C LEU A 109 10.28 0.51 -12.76
N GLY A 110 10.99 1.60 -13.08
CA GLY A 110 12.45 1.60 -13.18
C GLY A 110 13.11 1.24 -11.84
N ASN A 111 12.62 1.79 -10.73
CA ASN A 111 13.10 1.44 -9.39
C ASN A 111 12.87 -0.04 -9.07
N LEU A 112 11.71 -0.59 -9.44
CA LEU A 112 11.43 -2.04 -9.30
C LEU A 112 12.44 -2.87 -10.09
N TYR A 113 12.72 -2.49 -11.34
CA TYR A 113 13.72 -3.15 -12.17
C TYR A 113 15.12 -3.13 -11.52
N ASN A 114 15.54 -1.97 -11.02
CA ASN A 114 16.81 -1.82 -10.31
C ASN A 114 16.89 -2.63 -9.01
N CYS A 115 15.75 -2.91 -8.36
CA CYS A 115 15.67 -3.83 -7.23
C CYS A 115 15.75 -5.32 -7.63
N GLY A 116 15.97 -5.64 -8.91
CA GLY A 116 16.08 -7.00 -9.44
C GLY A 116 14.74 -7.65 -9.79
N LEU A 117 13.63 -6.89 -9.79
CA LEU A 117 12.33 -7.39 -10.24
C LEU A 117 12.22 -7.25 -11.76
N GLN A 118 11.46 -8.13 -12.42
CA GLN A 118 11.31 -8.12 -13.88
C GLN A 118 9.85 -7.86 -14.29
N PRO A 119 9.38 -6.61 -14.20
CA PRO A 119 8.02 -6.26 -14.62
C PRO A 119 7.85 -6.46 -16.14
N GLN A 120 6.70 -7.00 -16.54
CA GLN A 120 6.36 -7.23 -17.95
C GLN A 120 5.85 -5.92 -18.58
N VAL A 121 6.78 -5.02 -18.92
CA VAL A 121 6.50 -3.68 -19.45
C VAL A 121 5.71 -3.72 -20.76
N ALA A 122 5.84 -4.79 -21.55
CA ALA A 122 5.09 -4.99 -22.79
C ALA A 122 3.57 -4.97 -22.61
N ASN A 123 3.06 -5.30 -21.42
CA ASN A 123 1.62 -5.29 -21.13
C ASN A 123 1.07 -3.86 -20.89
N LEU A 124 1.93 -2.85 -20.81
CA LEU A 124 1.52 -1.46 -20.57
C LEU A 124 1.06 -0.74 -21.84
N TYR A 125 1.37 -1.28 -23.02
CA TYR A 125 1.02 -0.72 -24.31
C TYR A 125 0.43 -1.81 -25.22
N PRO A 126 -0.27 -1.43 -26.30
CA PRO A 126 -0.83 -2.41 -27.23
C PRO A 126 0.24 -3.35 -27.78
N SER A 127 -0.19 -4.56 -28.15
CA SER A 127 0.71 -5.54 -28.76
C SER A 127 1.36 -4.96 -30.03
N VAL A 128 2.65 -5.22 -30.18
CA VAL A 128 3.42 -4.82 -31.38
C VAL A 128 3.24 -5.90 -32.45
N GLU A 129 3.03 -5.47 -33.69
CA GLU A 129 2.97 -6.36 -34.83
C GLU A 129 4.36 -6.62 -35.41
N PHE A 130 4.63 -7.86 -35.79
CA PHE A 130 5.88 -8.30 -36.41
C PHE A 130 5.60 -8.84 -37.82
N PRO A 131 6.54 -8.68 -38.78
CA PRO A 131 7.88 -8.11 -38.64
C PRO A 131 7.91 -6.58 -38.47
N VAL A 132 8.98 -6.06 -37.85
CA VAL A 132 9.16 -4.61 -37.68
C VAL A 132 9.41 -3.91 -39.03
N SER A 133 9.13 -2.62 -39.10
CA SER A 133 9.32 -1.81 -40.31
C SER A 133 10.81 -1.67 -40.69
N ARG A 134 11.07 -1.51 -41.99
CA ARG A 134 12.41 -1.19 -42.51
C ARG A 134 12.88 0.15 -41.93
N GLY A 135 14.11 0.20 -41.45
CA GLY A 135 14.68 1.38 -40.78
C GLY A 135 14.67 1.33 -39.25
N THR A 136 14.07 0.30 -38.64
CA THR A 136 14.20 0.05 -37.19
C THR A 136 15.69 -0.13 -36.82
N PRO A 137 16.21 0.62 -35.83
CA PRO A 137 17.63 0.54 -35.45
C PRO A 137 18.08 -0.86 -35.03
N MET A 138 19.33 -1.21 -35.34
CA MET A 138 19.94 -2.45 -34.87
C MET A 138 20.15 -2.41 -33.35
N ILE A 139 19.89 -3.53 -32.68
CA ILE A 139 20.12 -3.67 -31.23
C ILE A 139 21.59 -4.00 -30.93
N SER A 140 22.28 -4.74 -31.81
CA SER A 140 23.65 -5.21 -31.57
C SER A 140 24.66 -4.11 -31.19
N PRO A 141 24.62 -2.89 -31.75
CA PRO A 141 25.56 -1.84 -31.34
C PRO A 141 25.31 -1.27 -29.94
N SER A 142 24.13 -1.51 -29.37
CA SER A 142 23.72 -0.98 -28.06
C SER A 142 24.00 -1.92 -26.90
N ILE A 143 24.46 -3.15 -27.18
CA ILE A 143 24.85 -4.14 -26.18
C ILE A 143 26.36 -4.02 -25.99
N ARG A 144 26.81 -3.63 -24.80
CA ARG A 144 28.22 -3.48 -24.43
C ARG A 144 28.65 -4.56 -23.46
#